data_AF-A0A845JYR3-F1
#
_entry.id   AF-A0A845JYR3-F1
#
_cell.length_a   1.000
_cell.length_b   1.000
_cell.length_c   1.000
_cell.angle_alpha   90.00
_cell.angle_beta   90.00
_cell.angle_gamma   90.00
#
_symmetry.space_group_name_H-M   'P 1'
#
loop_
_entity.id
_entity.type
_entity.pdbx_description
1 polymer ?
#
loop_
_entity_poly.entity_id
_entity_poly.type
_entity_poly.pdbx_seq_one_letter_code
_entity_poly.pdbx_strand_id
1 'polypeptide(L)'
;MVSILSIILAVGRKDLKKSDWTLFLLGASFLLLETKSVTEMSLLFGSTWWVNVLVFASILALIFVANLFILRKGPFDKTRIFFTLFITITISYFVPTQPLLALPLTGQWIIGALITAVPLFFAGMLFSQIFATRQEPTTSLGYNLMGAICGGLLEYSSMALGTKNLYLLALVLYILAFLVHGREKN
;
A
#
# COMPACT_ATOMS: atom_id res chain seq x y z
N MET A 1 18.04 -0.81 20.62
CA MET A 1 18.65 0.54 20.47
C MET A 1 19.88 0.53 19.57
N VAL A 2 20.75 -0.49 19.63
CA VAL A 2 21.96 -0.59 18.77
C VAL A 2 21.63 -0.66 17.27
N SER A 3 20.59 -1.39 16.86
CA SER A 3 20.23 -1.51 15.44
C SER A 3 19.76 -0.20 14.78
N ILE A 4 19.10 0.68 15.54
CA ILE A 4 18.66 1.99 15.02
C ILE A 4 19.87 2.90 14.81
N LEU A 5 20.83 2.85 15.75
CA LEU A 5 22.08 3.60 15.64
C LEU A 5 22.93 3.13 14.44
N SER A 6 22.98 1.82 14.20
CA SER A 6 23.72 1.24 13.07
C SER A 6 23.12 1.64 11.72
N ILE A 7 21.79 1.72 11.62
CA ILE A 7 21.11 2.18 10.40
C ILE A 7 21.41 3.66 10.14
N ILE A 8 21.38 4.50 11.19
CA ILE A 8 21.67 5.94 11.07
C ILE A 8 23.14 6.20 10.70
N LEU A 9 24.06 5.36 11.18
CA LEU A 9 25.49 5.47 10.86
C LEU A 9 25.86 4.88 9.50
N ALA A 10 25.14 3.85 9.02
CA ALA A 10 25.38 3.23 7.72
C ALA A 10 24.76 4.03 6.54
N VAL A 11 23.71 4.81 6.80
CA VAL A 11 23.15 5.74 5.81
C VAL A 11 24.13 6.90 5.63
N GLY A 12 24.95 6.83 4.59
CA GLY A 12 25.92 7.87 4.25
C GLY A 12 25.24 9.24 4.14
N ARG A 13 25.77 10.24 4.87
CA ARG A 13 25.26 11.63 4.89
C ARG A 13 25.12 12.30 3.51
N LYS A 14 25.66 11.72 2.44
CA LYS A 14 25.56 12.24 1.06
C LYS A 14 24.25 11.83 0.35
N ASP A 15 23.64 10.70 0.72
CA ASP A 15 22.39 10.19 0.09
C ASP A 15 21.11 10.83 0.70
N LEU A 16 21.24 11.56 1.81
CA LEU A 16 20.16 12.35 2.41
C LEU A 16 19.80 13.62 1.60
N LYS A 17 20.56 13.98 0.56
CA LYS A 17 20.36 15.24 -0.19
C LYS A 17 19.15 15.25 -1.13
N LYS A 18 18.54 14.10 -1.45
CA LYS A 18 17.25 14.03 -2.14
C LYS A 18 16.30 13.12 -1.39
N SER A 19 15.58 13.70 -0.42
CA SER A 19 14.56 12.98 0.34
C SER A 19 13.34 12.70 -0.52
N ASP A 20 13.05 11.42 -0.80
CA ASP A 20 11.87 11.00 -1.57
C ASP A 20 10.68 10.77 -0.65
N TRP A 21 10.11 11.87 -0.17
CA TRP A 21 8.93 11.86 0.70
C TRP A 21 7.70 11.26 0.02
N THR A 22 7.61 11.40 -1.30
CA THR A 22 6.54 10.77 -2.09
C THR A 22 6.58 9.26 -1.92
N LEU A 23 7.74 8.62 -2.16
CA LEU A 23 7.88 7.17 -2.01
C LEU A 23 7.80 6.67 -0.57
N PHE A 24 8.26 7.47 0.39
CA PHE A 24 8.05 7.19 1.81
C PHE A 24 6.55 7.08 2.14
N LEU A 25 5.75 8.09 1.75
CA LEU A 25 4.32 8.09 2.00
C LEU A 25 3.60 6.96 1.24
N LEU A 26 4.00 6.70 -0.01
CA LEU A 26 3.53 5.55 -0.79
C LEU A 26 3.77 4.22 -0.06
N GLY A 27 4.96 4.03 0.51
CA GLY A 27 5.30 2.83 1.27
C GLY A 27 4.47 2.68 2.55
N ALA A 28 4.33 3.77 3.31
CA ALA A 28 3.52 3.78 4.52
C ALA A 28 2.04 3.45 4.24
N SER A 29 1.47 4.09 3.23
CA SER A 29 0.08 3.90 2.82
C SER A 29 -0.16 2.49 2.27
N PHE A 30 0.77 1.99 1.46
CA PHE A 30 0.68 0.66 0.85
C PHE A 30 0.71 -0.44 1.91
N LEU A 31 1.65 -0.36 2.87
CA LEU A 31 1.73 -1.40 3.90
C LEU A 31 0.47 -1.42 4.77
N LEU A 32 -0.08 -0.26 5.15
CA LEU A 32 -1.35 -0.22 5.89
C LEU A 32 -2.51 -0.85 5.12
N LEU A 33 -2.57 -0.60 3.80
CA LEU A 33 -3.59 -1.19 2.94
C LEU A 33 -3.41 -2.72 2.84
N GLU A 34 -2.17 -3.17 2.73
CA GLU A 34 -1.80 -4.59 2.69
C GLU A 34 -2.17 -5.30 3.98
N THR A 35 -1.71 -4.82 5.13
CA THR A 35 -1.92 -5.49 6.43
C THR A 35 -3.38 -5.53 6.83
N LYS A 36 -4.12 -4.46 6.50
CA LYS A 36 -5.56 -4.43 6.63
C LYS A 36 -6.24 -5.47 5.73
N SER A 37 -5.77 -5.64 4.50
CA SER A 37 -6.30 -6.66 3.57
C SER A 37 -6.04 -8.07 4.09
N VAL A 38 -4.84 -8.32 4.63
CA VAL A 38 -4.49 -9.59 5.27
C VAL A 38 -5.39 -9.86 6.47
N THR A 39 -5.59 -8.86 7.33
CA THR A 39 -6.44 -8.98 8.52
C THR A 39 -7.88 -9.34 8.15
N GLU A 40 -8.44 -8.71 7.11
CA GLU A 40 -9.78 -9.07 6.64
C GLU A 40 -9.89 -10.46 6.04
N MET A 41 -8.89 -10.87 5.25
CA MET A 41 -8.86 -12.23 4.71
C MET A 41 -8.75 -13.27 5.83
N SER A 42 -7.97 -12.99 6.86
CA SER A 42 -7.89 -13.83 8.06
C SER A 42 -9.20 -13.85 8.85
N LEU A 43 -9.99 -12.77 8.85
CA LEU A 43 -11.32 -12.74 9.48
C LEU A 43 -12.36 -13.53 8.68
N LEU A 44 -12.31 -13.47 7.34
CA LEU A 44 -13.26 -14.17 6.46
C LEU A 44 -12.97 -15.67 6.35
N PHE A 45 -11.69 -16.05 6.30
CA PHE A 45 -11.26 -17.43 5.97
C PHE A 45 -10.47 -18.11 7.08
N GLY A 46 -10.23 -17.42 8.19
CA GLY A 46 -9.42 -17.90 9.31
C GLY A 46 -7.92 -17.62 9.15
N SER A 47 -7.24 -17.36 10.26
CA SER A 47 -5.79 -17.11 10.30
C SER A 47 -4.97 -18.41 10.32
N THR A 48 -5.15 -19.27 9.32
CA THR A 48 -4.30 -20.46 9.17
C THR A 48 -3.02 -20.12 8.41
N TRP A 49 -1.96 -20.87 8.66
CA TRP A 49 -0.67 -20.66 7.98
C TRP A 49 -0.80 -20.77 6.45
N TRP A 50 -1.62 -21.71 5.96
CA TRP A 50 -1.89 -21.88 4.52
C TRP A 50 -2.63 -20.68 3.93
N VAL A 51 -3.66 -20.16 4.60
CA VAL A 51 -4.42 -18.98 4.13
C VAL A 51 -3.50 -17.76 4.06
N ASN A 52 -2.70 -17.53 5.09
CA ASN A 52 -1.79 -16.37 5.12
C ASN A 52 -0.77 -16.42 3.98
N VAL A 53 -0.13 -17.59 3.75
CA VAL A 53 0.80 -17.77 2.61
C VAL A 53 0.11 -17.47 1.28
N LEU A 54 -1.12 -17.95 1.08
CA LEU A 54 -1.89 -17.73 -0.14
C LEU A 54 -2.23 -16.25 -0.34
N VAL A 55 -2.62 -15.54 0.73
CA VAL A 55 -2.94 -14.11 0.68
C VAL A 55 -1.70 -13.30 0.29
N PHE A 56 -0.57 -13.50 0.99
CA PHE A 56 0.67 -12.79 0.65
C PHE A 56 1.16 -13.10 -0.76
N ALA A 57 1.12 -14.37 -1.18
CA ALA A 57 1.48 -14.76 -2.55
C ALA A 57 0.57 -14.08 -3.60
N SER A 58 -0.73 -13.99 -3.32
CA SER A 58 -1.71 -13.33 -4.20
C SER A 58 -1.46 -11.84 -4.31
N ILE A 59 -1.14 -11.17 -3.19
CA ILE A 59 -0.80 -9.74 -3.16
C ILE A 59 0.49 -9.49 -3.96
N LEU A 60 1.54 -10.29 -3.76
CA LEU A 60 2.78 -10.16 -4.54
C LEU A 60 2.55 -10.39 -6.04
N ALA A 61 1.77 -11.43 -6.40
CA ALA A 61 1.40 -11.69 -7.79
C ALA A 61 0.61 -10.53 -8.40
N LEU A 62 -0.33 -9.95 -7.64
CA LEU A 62 -1.11 -8.80 -8.06
C LEU A 62 -0.24 -7.56 -8.31
N ILE A 63 0.71 -7.27 -7.42
CA ILE A 63 1.65 -6.15 -7.60
C ILE A 63 2.55 -6.39 -8.81
N PHE A 64 3.01 -7.63 -8.99
CA PHE A 64 3.75 -8.00 -10.19
C PHE A 64 2.92 -7.74 -11.47
N VAL A 65 1.65 -8.12 -11.48
CA VAL A 65 0.73 -7.84 -12.59
C VAL A 65 0.52 -6.33 -12.79
N ALA A 66 0.40 -5.55 -11.72
CA ALA A 66 0.31 -4.08 -11.79
C ALA A 66 1.55 -3.47 -12.44
N ASN A 67 2.74 -3.91 -12.03
CA ASN A 67 4.01 -3.46 -12.60
C ASN A 67 4.14 -3.86 -14.08
N LEU A 68 3.80 -5.12 -14.41
CA LEU A 68 3.81 -5.62 -15.79
C LEU A 68 2.81 -4.86 -16.67
N PHE A 69 1.66 -4.48 -16.12
CA PHE A 69 0.63 -3.71 -16.84
C PHE A 69 1.16 -2.34 -17.24
N ILE A 70 1.79 -1.60 -16.31
CA ILE A 70 2.43 -0.31 -16.61
C ILE A 70 3.56 -0.48 -17.64
N LEU A 71 4.39 -1.51 -17.50
CA LEU A 71 5.48 -1.77 -18.43
C LEU A 71 4.98 -2.04 -19.87
N ARG A 72 3.85 -2.75 -20.03
CA ARG A 72 3.29 -3.10 -21.34
C ARG A 72 2.40 -2.02 -21.97
N LYS A 73 1.59 -1.33 -21.17
CA LYS A 73 0.61 -0.33 -21.67
C LYS A 73 1.17 1.09 -21.68
N GLY A 74 2.33 1.31 -21.08
CA GLY A 74 2.96 2.62 -20.98
C GLY A 74 2.50 3.42 -19.76
N PRO A 75 3.12 4.58 -19.51
CA PRO A 75 2.78 5.41 -18.37
C PRO A 75 1.39 6.04 -18.55
N PHE A 76 0.57 5.99 -17.51
CA PHE A 76 -0.73 6.65 -17.50
C PHE A 76 -0.63 8.04 -16.85
N ASP A 77 -1.72 8.78 -16.79
CA ASP A 77 -1.75 10.00 -16.00
C ASP A 77 -1.74 9.66 -14.50
N LYS A 78 -0.64 10.00 -13.81
CA LYS A 78 -0.46 9.73 -12.37
C LYS A 78 -1.61 10.32 -11.54
N THR A 79 -2.10 11.50 -11.91
CA THR A 79 -3.22 12.15 -11.22
C THR A 79 -4.48 11.30 -11.32
N ARG A 80 -4.75 10.69 -12.47
CA ARG A 80 -5.90 9.77 -12.64
C ARG A 80 -5.75 8.50 -11.82
N ILE A 81 -4.53 7.96 -11.71
CA ILE A 81 -4.27 6.80 -10.85
C ILE A 81 -4.52 7.15 -9.38
N PHE A 82 -4.02 8.31 -8.91
CA PHE A 82 -4.28 8.79 -7.54
C PHE A 82 -5.78 8.92 -7.25
N PHE A 83 -6.54 9.58 -8.12
CA PHE A 83 -8.00 9.72 -7.91
C PHE A 83 -8.72 8.37 -7.93
N THR A 84 -8.37 7.47 -8.86
CA THR A 84 -8.95 6.12 -8.89
C THR A 84 -8.60 5.34 -7.61
N LEU A 85 -7.38 5.48 -7.10
CA LEU A 85 -6.96 4.89 -5.84
C LEU A 85 -7.77 5.44 -4.65
N PHE A 86 -8.01 6.75 -4.59
CA PHE A 86 -8.85 7.34 -3.53
C PHE A 86 -10.27 6.81 -3.57
N ILE A 87 -10.86 6.73 -4.77
CA ILE A 87 -12.22 6.21 -4.96
C ILE A 87 -12.29 4.75 -4.52
N THR A 88 -11.33 3.92 -4.94
CA THR A 88 -11.33 2.49 -4.60
C THR A 88 -11.15 2.25 -3.10
N ILE A 89 -10.24 2.97 -2.43
CA ILE A 89 -10.08 2.89 -0.97
C ILE A 89 -11.37 3.35 -0.26
N THR A 90 -12.00 4.42 -0.74
CA THR A 90 -13.25 4.94 -0.17
C THR A 90 -14.38 3.93 -0.32
N ILE A 91 -14.52 3.32 -1.49
CA ILE A 91 -15.49 2.24 -1.72
C ILE A 91 -15.21 1.09 -0.74
N SER A 92 -13.96 0.63 -0.64
CA SER A 92 -13.61 -0.47 0.27
C SER A 92 -13.87 -0.14 1.74
N TYR A 93 -13.81 1.13 2.15
CA TYR A 93 -14.21 1.57 3.50
C TYR A 93 -15.72 1.45 3.73
N PHE A 94 -16.54 1.76 2.72
CA PHE A 94 -17.99 1.70 2.86
C PHE A 94 -18.58 0.30 2.72
N VAL A 95 -17.88 -0.64 2.08
CA VAL A 95 -18.35 -2.02 2.01
C VAL A 95 -18.26 -2.66 3.40
N PRO A 96 -19.38 -3.03 4.02
CA PRO A 96 -19.35 -3.66 5.33
C PRO A 96 -18.95 -5.13 5.19
N THR A 97 -18.11 -5.63 6.10
CA THR A 97 -17.65 -7.03 6.12
C THR A 97 -18.71 -7.99 6.67
N GLN A 98 -19.65 -7.51 7.49
CA GLN A 98 -20.70 -8.33 8.12
C GLN A 98 -21.73 -8.93 7.14
N PRO A 99 -22.31 -8.18 6.18
CA PRO A 99 -23.19 -8.75 5.17
C PRO A 99 -22.47 -9.70 4.20
N LEU A 100 -21.15 -9.54 4.02
CA LEU A 100 -20.37 -10.47 3.19
C LEU A 100 -20.45 -11.90 3.76
N LEU A 101 -20.47 -12.06 5.09
CA LEU A 101 -20.57 -13.35 5.75
C LEU A 101 -21.89 -14.10 5.46
N ALA A 102 -22.94 -13.39 5.03
CA ALA A 102 -24.22 -13.99 4.66
C ALA A 102 -24.23 -14.56 3.23
N LEU A 103 -23.21 -14.28 2.42
CA LEU A 103 -23.06 -14.81 1.06
C LEU A 103 -22.55 -16.25 1.07
N PRO A 104 -22.84 -17.04 0.02
CA PRO A 104 -22.17 -18.33 -0.17
C PRO A 104 -20.65 -18.16 -0.26
N LEU A 105 -19.89 -19.14 0.21
CA LEU A 105 -18.41 -19.09 0.30
C LEU A 105 -17.76 -18.52 -0.98
N THR A 106 -18.16 -19.00 -2.16
CA THR A 106 -17.60 -18.53 -3.44
C THR A 106 -17.79 -17.03 -3.66
N GLY A 107 -18.94 -16.47 -3.26
CA GLY A 107 -19.21 -15.03 -3.35
C GLY A 107 -18.33 -14.22 -2.40
N GLN A 108 -18.07 -14.74 -1.19
CA GLN A 108 -17.18 -14.12 -0.22
C GLN A 108 -15.75 -14.02 -0.77
N TRP A 109 -15.24 -15.10 -1.36
CA TRP A 109 -13.91 -15.15 -1.97
C TRP A 109 -13.76 -14.14 -3.08
N ILE A 110 -14.71 -14.11 -4.04
CA ILE A 110 -14.60 -13.22 -5.20
C ILE A 110 -14.73 -11.75 -4.79
N ILE A 111 -15.77 -11.41 -4.02
CA ILE A 111 -16.05 -10.03 -3.65
C ILE A 111 -15.00 -9.51 -2.67
N GLY A 112 -14.65 -10.29 -1.65
CA GLY A 112 -13.59 -9.94 -0.71
C GLY A 112 -12.27 -9.73 -1.43
N ALA A 113 -11.87 -10.65 -2.30
CA ALA A 113 -10.63 -10.54 -3.06
C ALA A 113 -10.62 -9.30 -3.96
N LEU A 114 -11.73 -9.01 -4.65
CA LEU A 114 -11.81 -7.81 -5.50
C LEU A 114 -11.70 -6.52 -4.68
N ILE A 115 -12.41 -6.42 -3.56
CA ILE A 115 -12.41 -5.21 -2.71
C ILE A 115 -11.01 -4.91 -2.15
N THR A 116 -10.23 -5.94 -1.83
CA THR A 116 -8.85 -5.78 -1.35
C THR A 116 -7.85 -5.62 -2.49
N ALA A 117 -8.00 -6.38 -3.58
CA ALA A 117 -7.05 -6.41 -4.69
C ALA A 117 -7.10 -5.11 -5.52
N VAL A 118 -8.28 -4.56 -5.78
CA VAL A 118 -8.41 -3.37 -6.63
C VAL A 118 -7.56 -2.19 -6.12
N PRO A 119 -7.67 -1.74 -4.86
CA PRO A 119 -6.84 -0.63 -4.37
C PRO A 119 -5.35 -0.99 -4.33
N LEU A 120 -4.98 -2.24 -3.99
CA LEU A 120 -3.58 -2.71 -4.03
C LEU A 120 -3.00 -2.68 -5.46
N PHE A 121 -3.80 -3.01 -6.46
CA PHE A 121 -3.40 -2.94 -7.87
C PHE A 121 -3.10 -1.49 -8.30
N PHE A 122 -4.00 -0.54 -7.97
CA PHE A 122 -3.76 0.87 -8.27
C PHE A 122 -2.57 1.45 -7.50
N ALA A 123 -2.38 1.04 -6.24
CA ALA A 123 -1.20 1.40 -5.46
C ALA A 123 0.11 0.90 -6.11
N GLY A 124 0.14 -0.36 -6.56
CA GLY A 124 1.29 -0.94 -7.25
C GLY A 124 1.61 -0.22 -8.57
N MET A 125 0.58 0.07 -9.38
CA MET A 125 0.75 0.85 -10.61
C MET A 125 1.34 2.24 -10.34
N LEU A 126 0.82 2.93 -9.32
CA LEU A 126 1.28 4.26 -8.94
C LEU A 126 2.74 4.26 -8.49
N PHE A 127 3.08 3.30 -7.61
CA PHE A 127 4.45 3.09 -7.15
C PHE A 127 5.39 2.82 -8.33
N SER A 128 5.06 1.85 -9.20
CA SER A 128 5.88 1.49 -10.37
C SER A 128 6.15 2.69 -11.26
N GLN A 129 5.12 3.48 -11.55
CA GLN A 129 5.23 4.60 -12.47
C GLN A 129 6.02 5.78 -11.89
N ILE A 130 5.91 6.06 -10.59
CA ILE A 130 6.71 7.09 -9.93
C ILE A 130 8.16 6.61 -9.81
N PHE A 131 8.35 5.37 -9.34
CA PHE A 131 9.66 4.77 -9.12
C PHE A 131 10.49 4.69 -10.41
N ALA A 132 9.88 4.34 -11.54
CA ALA A 132 10.54 4.27 -12.84
C ALA A 132 11.15 5.61 -13.32
N THR A 133 10.73 6.74 -12.73
CA THR A 133 11.24 8.08 -13.08
C THR A 133 12.34 8.59 -12.14
N ARG A 134 12.69 7.83 -11.09
CA ARG A 134 13.68 8.27 -10.09
C ARG A 134 15.11 8.04 -10.58
N GLN A 135 15.95 9.07 -10.42
CA GLN A 135 17.37 9.05 -10.81
C GLN A 135 18.23 8.15 -9.91
N GLU A 136 17.84 8.00 -8.63
CA GLU A 136 18.52 7.15 -7.64
C GLU A 136 17.56 6.08 -7.10
N PRO A 137 17.39 4.95 -7.83
CA PRO A 137 16.39 3.93 -7.48
C PRO A 137 16.65 3.28 -6.11
N THR A 138 17.91 3.04 -5.73
CA THR A 138 18.29 2.43 -4.46
C THR A 138 17.87 3.29 -3.26
N THR A 139 18.21 4.58 -3.29
CA THR A 139 17.82 5.55 -2.26
C THR A 139 16.30 5.68 -2.17
N SER A 140 15.64 5.76 -3.33
CA SER A 140 14.19 5.85 -3.47
C SER A 140 13.44 4.64 -2.89
N LEU A 141 13.93 3.42 -3.12
CA LEU A 141 13.42 2.21 -2.46
C LEU A 141 13.67 2.22 -0.96
N GLY A 142 14.81 2.75 -0.51
CA GLY A 142 15.11 2.94 0.91
C GLY A 142 14.04 3.78 1.62
N TYR A 143 13.65 4.90 1.02
CA TYR A 143 12.54 5.73 1.53
C TYR A 143 11.21 4.97 1.54
N ASN A 144 10.91 4.23 0.47
CA ASN A 144 9.69 3.41 0.40
C ASN A 144 9.65 2.35 1.52
N LEU A 145 10.76 1.66 1.78
CA LEU A 145 10.87 0.67 2.84
C LEU A 145 10.77 1.30 4.24
N MET A 146 11.42 2.44 4.48
CA MET A 146 11.26 3.18 5.74
C MET A 146 9.81 3.59 5.96
N GLY A 147 9.15 4.07 4.89
CA GLY A 147 7.73 4.38 4.89
C GLY A 147 6.88 3.16 5.28
N ALA A 148 7.12 2.02 4.63
CA ALA A 148 6.45 0.77 4.92
C ALA A 148 6.60 0.37 6.39
N ILE A 149 7.82 0.44 6.96
CA ILE A 149 8.06 0.19 8.39
C ILE A 149 7.21 1.14 9.27
N CYS A 150 7.18 2.44 8.95
CA CYS A 150 6.32 3.40 9.65
C CYS A 150 4.82 3.06 9.50
N GLY A 151 4.39 2.63 8.32
CA GLY A 151 3.03 2.12 8.08
C GLY A 151 2.68 0.94 8.98
N GLY A 152 3.61 -0.01 9.14
CA GLY A 152 3.41 -1.17 10.02
C GLY A 152 3.33 -0.77 11.50
N LEU A 153 4.07 0.26 11.90
CA LEU A 153 3.92 0.84 13.23
C LEU A 153 2.56 1.56 13.38
N LEU A 154 2.09 2.23 12.33
CA LEU A 154 0.78 2.89 12.33
C LEU A 154 -0.38 1.90 12.38
N GLU A 155 -0.18 0.65 11.94
CA GLU A 155 -1.20 -0.40 12.05
C GLU A 155 -1.65 -0.62 13.51
N TYR A 156 -0.75 -0.46 14.49
CA TYR A 156 -1.10 -0.58 15.92
C TYR A 156 -2.17 0.43 16.35
N SER A 157 -2.31 1.56 15.65
CA SER A 157 -3.40 2.51 15.91
C SER A 157 -4.79 1.89 15.70
N SER A 158 -4.89 0.78 14.96
CA SER A 158 -6.14 0.02 14.81
C SER A 158 -6.70 -0.52 16.12
N MET A 159 -5.86 -0.76 17.13
CA MET A 159 -6.33 -1.17 18.45
C MET A 159 -7.12 -0.05 19.15
N ALA A 160 -6.78 1.21 18.87
CA ALA A 160 -7.49 2.37 19.43
C ALA A 160 -8.64 2.85 18.53
N LEU A 161 -8.42 2.84 17.20
CA LEU A 161 -9.34 3.44 16.22
C LEU A 161 -10.27 2.43 15.54
N GLY A 162 -10.01 1.12 15.68
CA GLY A 162 -10.68 0.06 14.95
C GLY A 162 -10.05 -0.24 13.59
N THR A 163 -10.10 -1.50 13.16
CA THR A 163 -9.50 -1.99 11.90
C THR A 163 -10.08 -1.32 10.65
N LYS A 164 -11.35 -0.94 10.67
CA LYS A 164 -12.00 -0.20 9.57
C LYS A 164 -11.33 1.14 9.28
N ASN A 165 -10.86 1.83 10.33
CA ASN A 165 -10.29 3.18 10.20
C ASN A 165 -8.86 3.17 9.62
N LEU A 166 -8.21 2.01 9.49
CA LEU A 166 -6.96 1.87 8.76
C LEU A 166 -7.10 2.29 7.29
N TYR A 167 -8.26 2.09 6.67
CA TYR A 167 -8.51 2.59 5.32
C TYR A 167 -8.47 4.11 5.24
N LEU A 168 -9.05 4.80 6.22
CA LEU A 168 -9.01 6.26 6.26
C LEU A 168 -7.58 6.76 6.49
N LEU A 169 -6.82 6.07 7.34
CA LEU A 169 -5.43 6.42 7.60
C LEU A 169 -4.55 6.20 6.35
N ALA A 170 -4.72 5.07 5.65
CA ALA A 170 -4.08 4.83 4.36
C ALA A 170 -4.49 5.87 3.31
N LEU A 171 -5.78 6.24 3.26
CA LEU A 171 -6.29 7.27 2.35
C LEU A 171 -5.65 8.64 2.62
N VAL A 172 -5.57 9.06 3.89
CA VAL A 172 -4.91 10.32 4.28
C VAL A 172 -3.44 10.32 3.85
N LEU A 173 -2.71 9.22 4.09
CA LEU A 173 -1.31 9.13 3.68
C LEU A 173 -1.15 9.16 2.15
N TYR A 174 -2.06 8.53 1.40
CA TYR A 174 -2.05 8.63 -0.07
C TYR A 174 -2.39 10.05 -0.57
N ILE A 175 -3.28 10.77 0.10
CA ILE A 175 -3.58 12.18 -0.20
C ILE A 175 -2.34 13.04 0.08
N LEU A 176 -1.66 12.82 1.20
CA LEU A 176 -0.39 13.50 1.49
C LEU A 176 0.66 13.19 0.43
N ALA A 177 0.77 11.92 -0.02
CA ALA A 177 1.67 11.53 -1.09
C ALA A 177 1.36 12.29 -2.39
N PHE A 178 0.08 12.47 -2.74
CA PHE A 178 -0.34 13.25 -3.89
C PHE A 178 0.06 14.73 -3.78
N LEU A 179 -0.17 15.35 -2.62
CA LEU A 179 0.19 16.75 -2.39
C LEU A 179 1.71 16.97 -2.44
N VAL A 180 2.49 16.07 -1.85
CA VAL A 180 3.96 16.12 -1.89
C VAL A 180 4.46 15.91 -3.32
N HIS A 181 3.92 14.93 -4.04
CA HIS A 181 4.29 14.66 -5.43
C HIS A 181 3.97 15.85 -6.35
N GLY A 182 2.84 16.52 -6.14
CA GLY A 182 2.47 17.73 -6.88
C GLY A 182 3.46 18.89 -6.69
N ARG A 183 4.09 18.99 -5.51
CA ARG A 183 5.13 20.01 -5.23
C ARG A 183 6.48 19.69 -5.83
N GLU A 184 6.82 18.41 -6.04
CA GLU A 184 8.07 18.01 -6.70
C GLU A 184 8.06 18.27 -8.21
N LYS A 185 6.88 18.44 -8.82
CA LYS A 185 6.70 18.66 -10.26
C LYS A 185 6.80 20.14 -10.67
N ASN A 186 6.58 21.06 -9.73
CA ASN A 186 6.67 22.52 -9.93
C ASN A 186 8.05 23.05 -9.52
#